data_AF-A0A7W0PPH9-F1
#
_entry.id   AF-A0A7W0PPH9-F1
#
_cell.length_a   1.000
_cell.length_b   1.000
_cell.length_c   1.000
_cell.angle_alpha   90.00
_cell.angle_beta   90.00
_cell.angle_gamma   90.00
#
_symmetry.space_group_name_H-M   'P 1'
#
loop_
_entity.id
_entity.type
_entity.pdbx_description
1 polymer ?
#
loop_
_entity_poly.entity_id
_entity_poly.type
_entity_poly.pdbx_seq_one_letter_code
_entity_poly.pdbx_strand_id
1 'polypeptide(L)' 'MGNDLLANIFRHHRWSNQILIEFLSDLTDEQLALTVPGVYGSSIDTIRHLISSDAD' A
#
# COMPACT_ATOMS: atom_id res chain seq x y z
N MET A 1 20.80 18.22 6.54
CA MET A 1 19.64 18.03 7.44
C MET A 1 18.33 17.74 6.69
N GLY A 2 17.94 18.46 5.64
CA GLY A 2 16.67 18.16 4.91
C GLY A 2 16.67 16.88 4.05
N ASN A 3 17.81 16.51 3.46
CA ASN A 3 17.91 15.35 2.58
C ASN A 3 17.70 14.01 3.31
N ASP A 4 18.16 13.91 4.57
CA ASP A 4 18.03 12.69 5.36
C ASP A 4 16.58 12.43 5.79
N LEU A 5 15.79 13.49 6.00
CA LEU A 5 14.36 13.38 6.32
C LEU A 5 13.59 12.82 5.13
N LEU A 6 13.76 13.40 3.94
CA LEU A 6 13.08 12.91 2.73
C LEU A 6 13.48 11.46 2.44
N ALA A 7 14.77 11.14 2.52
CA ALA A 7 15.24 9.77 2.33
C ALA A 7 14.66 8.78 3.35
N ASN A 8 14.46 9.20 4.61
CA ASN A 8 13.79 8.37 5.61
C ASN A 8 12.30 8.17 5.32
N ILE A 9 11.59 9.21 4.85
CA ILE A 9 10.17 9.09 4.48
C ILE A 9 10.00 8.10 3.33
N PHE A 10 10.82 8.19 2.27
CA PHE A 10 10.76 7.22 1.16
C PHE A 10 11.11 5.81 1.60
N ARG A 11 12.12 5.63 2.47
CA ARG A 11 12.46 4.31 3.03
C ARG A 11 11.31 3.73 3.83
N HIS A 12 10.66 4.54 4.67
CA HIS A 12 9.52 4.12 5.47
C HIS A 12 8.33 3.77 4.57
N HIS A 13 8.02 4.60 3.57
CA HIS A 13 6.92 4.33 2.63
C HIS A 13 7.11 3.00 1.91
N ARG A 14 8.32 2.76 1.38
CA ARG A 14 8.66 1.49 0.73
C ARG A 14 8.51 0.30 1.68
N TRP A 15 9.05 0.40 2.90
CA TRP A 15 8.93 -0.66 3.90
C TRP A 15 7.46 -0.97 4.23
N SER A 16 6.65 0.06 4.45
CA SER A 16 5.22 -0.09 4.75
C SER A 16 4.47 -0.79 3.60
N ASN A 17 4.75 -0.42 2.34
CA ASN A 17 4.16 -1.08 1.17
C ASN A 17 4.58 -2.56 1.07
N GLN A 18 5.83 -2.90 1.39
CA GLN A 18 6.29 -4.29 1.39
C GLN A 18 5.53 -5.14 2.42
N ILE A 19 5.38 -4.64 3.65
CA ILE A 19 4.63 -5.34 4.71
C ILE A 19 3.17 -5.56 4.31
N LEU A 20 2.53 -4.55 3.68
CA LEU A 20 1.16 -4.69 3.18
C LEU A 20 1.07 -5.73 2.07
N ILE A 21 1.99 -5.72 1.11
CA ILE A 21 2.01 -6.72 0.02
C ILE A 21 2.19 -8.13 0.58
N GLU A 22 3.11 -8.32 1.52
CA GLU A 22 3.33 -9.61 2.19
C GLU A 22 2.04 -10.12 2.85
N PHE A 23 1.39 -9.28 3.68
CA PHE A 23 0.13 -9.64 4.32
C PHE A 23 -0.99 -9.95 3.31
N LEU A 24 -1.17 -9.10 2.29
CA LEU A 24 -2.22 -9.28 1.29
C LEU A 24 -1.98 -10.52 0.41
N SER A 25 -0.72 -10.94 0.24
CA SER A 25 -0.38 -12.14 -0.54
C SER A 25 -0.83 -13.46 0.10
N ASP A 26 -1.14 -13.44 1.40
CA ASP A 26 -1.67 -14.59 2.14
C ASP A 26 -3.20 -14.69 2.08
N LEU A 27 -3.89 -13.70 1.49
CA LEU A 27 -5.35 -13.65 1.42
C LEU A 27 -5.88 -14.31 0.14
N THR A 28 -7.12 -14.84 0.21
CA THR A 28 -7.81 -15.34 -0.99
C THR A 28 -8.31 -14.19 -1.87
N ASP A 29 -8.60 -14.48 -3.14
CA ASP A 29 -9.15 -13.50 -4.07
C ASP A 29 -10.46 -12.89 -3.56
N GLU A 30 -11.32 -13.69 -2.91
CA GLU A 30 -12.56 -13.19 -2.31
C GLU A 30 -12.30 -12.21 -1.17
N GLN A 31 -11.29 -12.50 -0.34
CA GLN A 31 -10.89 -11.63 0.77
C GLN A 31 -10.26 -10.33 0.26
N LEU A 32 -9.44 -10.41 -0.81
CA LEU A 32 -8.84 -9.26 -1.47
C LEU A 32 -9.88 -8.34 -2.11
N ALA A 33 -10.96 -8.92 -2.63
CA ALA A 33 -12.08 -8.21 -3.25
C ALA A 33 -13.09 -7.62 -2.24
N LEU A 34 -12.93 -7.87 -0.94
CA LEU A 34 -13.85 -7.33 0.08
C LEU A 34 -13.84 -5.80 0.08
N THR A 35 -15.04 -5.25 0.20
CA THR A 35 -15.28 -3.81 0.34
C THR A 35 -16.37 -3.58 1.38
N VAL A 36 -16.36 -2.39 2.00
CA VAL A 36 -17.37 -1.96 2.97
C VAL A 36 -17.78 -0.51 2.69
N PRO A 37 -18.98 -0.08 3.09
CA PRO A 37 -19.37 1.33 2.94
C PRO A 37 -18.36 2.27 3.60
N GLY A 38 -17.87 3.25 2.83
CA GLY A 38 -16.94 4.26 3.31
C GLY A 38 -15.45 3.98 3.06
N VAL A 39 -15.08 2.86 2.42
CA VAL A 39 -13.69 2.63 1.97
C VAL A 39 -13.51 2.94 0.48
N TYR A 40 -12.25 3.16 0.08
CA TYR A 40 -11.86 3.31 -1.31
C TYR A 40 -11.69 1.94 -1.97
N GLY A 41 -12.73 1.46 -2.66
CA GLY A 41 -12.68 0.19 -3.39
C GLY A 41 -12.44 -1.01 -2.48
N SER A 42 -11.78 -2.02 -3.03
CA SER A 42 -11.33 -3.21 -2.30
C SER A 42 -9.91 -3.05 -1.75
N SER A 43 -9.47 -4.01 -0.92
CA SER A 43 -8.09 -4.06 -0.41
C SER A 43 -7.07 -4.05 -1.55
N ILE A 44 -7.33 -4.81 -2.63
CA ILE A 44 -6.44 -4.87 -3.79
C ILE A 44 -6.45 -3.56 -4.61
N ASP A 45 -7.58 -2.85 -4.68
CA ASP A 45 -7.66 -1.55 -5.34
C ASP A 45 -6.86 -0.49 -4.59
N THR A 46 -6.96 -0.50 -3.25
CA THR A 46 -6.24 0.44 -2.39
C THR A 46 -4.73 0.28 -2.53
N ILE A 47 -4.19 -0.93 -2.43
CA ILE A 47 -2.72 -1.13 -2.53
C ILE A 47 -2.20 -0.81 -3.92
N ARG A 48 -2.96 -1.12 -4.99
CA ARG A 48 -2.61 -0.72 -6.37
C ARG A 48 -2.56 0.79 -6.52
N HIS A 49 -3.53 1.51 -5.93
CA HIS A 49 -3.55 2.96 -5.96
C HIS A 49 -2.36 3.59 -5.22
N LEU A 50 -1.98 3.04 -4.06
CA LEU A 50 -0.80 3.49 -3.32
C LEU A 50 0.49 3.29 -4.15
N ILE A 51 0.66 2.12 -4.74
CA ILE A 51 1.86 1.81 -5.56
C ILE A 51 1.90 2.66 -6.83
N SER A 52 0.77 2.87 -7.51
CA SER A 52 0.75 3.71 -8.71
C SER A 52 1.11 5.16 -8.40
N SER A 53 0.69 5.67 -7.24
CA SER A 53 0.98 7.04 -6.81
C SER A 53 2.47 7.29 -6.52
N ASP A 54 3.25 6.22 -6.25
CA ASP A 54 4.71 6.30 -6.08
C ASP A 54 5.49 6.25 -7.41
N ALA A 55 4.84 5.81 -8.49
CA ALA A 55 5.47 5.61 -9.79
C ALA A 55 5.45 6.86 -10.69
N ASP A 56 4.71 7.89 -10.30
CA ASP A 56 4.60 9.21 -10.96
C ASP A 56 5.58 10.23 -10.37
#